data_AF-A0A914R2E0-F1
#
_entry.id   AF-A0A914R2E0-F1
#
_cell.length_a   1.000
_cell.length_b   1.000
_cell.length_c   1.000
_cell.angle_alpha   90.00
_cell.angle_beta   90.00
_cell.angle_gamma   90.00
#
_symmetry.space_group_name_H-M   'P 1'
#
loop_
_entity.id
_entity.type
_entity.pdbx_description
1 polymer ?
#
loop_
_entity_poly.entity_id
_entity_poly.type
_entity_poly.pdbx_seq_one_letter_code
_entity_poly.pdbx_strand_id
1 'polypeptide(L)'
;MGLCKNTSTANPEIVKIAIAHAYPEGSNPCLYRWSEWSTCSATCKSGNVEPHRTRRVLRDSILYSRGNYSKCPKNIENLIDTIPCNLYL
;
A
#
# COMPACT_ATOMS: atom_id res chain seq x y z
N MET A 1 -16.16 3.51 29.48
CA MET A 1 -15.21 2.77 28.61
C MET A 1 -15.35 3.31 27.19
N GLY A 2 -14.38 4.10 26.72
CA GLY A 2 -14.44 4.78 25.42
C GLY A 2 -14.19 3.80 24.26
N LEU A 3 -14.94 3.97 23.16
CA LEU A 3 -14.92 3.08 22.01
C LEU A 3 -13.78 3.47 21.05
N CYS A 4 -12.73 2.64 20.99
CA CYS A 4 -11.76 2.71 19.89
C CYS A 4 -12.47 2.32 18.58
N LYS A 5 -12.77 3.30 17.74
CA LYS A 5 -13.42 3.06 16.45
C LYS A 5 -12.36 2.75 15.41
N ASN A 6 -12.54 1.62 14.72
CA ASN A 6 -11.88 1.37 13.44
C ASN A 6 -12.29 2.48 12.47
N THR A 7 -11.48 3.51 12.31
CA THR A 7 -11.56 4.38 11.14
C THR A 7 -10.79 3.72 9.99
N SER A 8 -11.02 2.43 9.76
CA SER A 8 -10.79 1.82 8.45
C SER A 8 -11.92 2.26 7.54
N THR A 9 -12.02 3.56 7.27
CA THR A 9 -12.61 3.97 6.01
C THR A 9 -11.64 3.44 4.96
N ALA A 10 -11.92 2.23 4.46
CA ALA A 10 -11.55 1.88 3.11
C ALA A 10 -12.07 3.04 2.28
N ASN A 11 -11.15 3.90 1.83
CA ASN A 11 -11.51 4.99 0.95
C ASN A 11 -11.78 4.33 -0.39
N PRO A 12 -13.05 4.12 -0.78
CA PRO A 12 -13.38 3.26 -1.91
C PRO A 12 -13.07 3.94 -3.25
N GLU A 13 -12.69 5.22 -3.25
CA GLU A 13 -12.66 6.04 -4.46
C GLU A 13 -11.32 6.71 -4.78
N ILE A 14 -10.24 6.41 -4.06
CA ILE A 14 -8.92 6.74 -4.59
C ILE A 14 -8.36 5.49 -5.24
N VAL A 15 -8.63 5.36 -6.54
CA VAL A 15 -7.85 4.54 -7.45
C VAL A 15 -6.40 5.05 -7.39
N LYS A 16 -5.65 4.60 -6.37
CA LYS A 16 -4.24 4.93 -6.19
C LYS A 16 -3.46 4.09 -7.21
N ILE A 17 -3.49 4.51 -8.47
CA ILE A 17 -2.35 4.28 -9.36
C ILE A 17 -1.19 4.98 -8.65
N ALA A 18 -0.51 4.25 -7.78
CA ALA A 18 0.68 4.73 -7.12
C ALA A 18 1.77 4.68 -8.18
N ILE A 19 1.91 5.77 -8.94
CA ILE A 19 3.21 6.08 -9.53
C ILE A 19 4.12 6.17 -8.31
N ALA A 20 5.05 5.25 -8.16
CA ALA A 20 5.92 5.17 -6.98
C ALA A 20 6.66 6.52 -6.81
N HIS A 21 6.14 7.41 -5.96
CA HIS A 21 6.75 8.71 -5.62
C HIS A 21 7.96 8.52 -4.69
N ALA A 22 8.75 7.48 -4.92
CA ALA A 22 9.97 7.16 -4.20
C ALA A 22 11.07 6.63 -5.15
N TYR A 23 11.11 7.14 -6.39
CA TYR A 23 12.30 7.03 -7.23
C TYR A 23 12.67 8.44 -7.74
N PRO A 24 13.86 8.97 -7.41
CA PRO A 24 14.31 10.28 -7.88
C PRO A 24 14.64 10.31 -9.39
N GLU A 25 14.37 9.22 -10.12
CA GLU A 25 14.84 9.02 -11.49
C GLU A 25 13.70 8.43 -12.37
N GLY A 26 12.68 9.25 -12.62
CA GLY A 26 12.10 9.45 -13.97
C GLY A 26 11.52 8.29 -14.79
N SER A 27 11.53 7.03 -14.37
CA SER A 27 10.76 5.98 -15.06
C SER A 27 10.36 4.86 -14.13
N ASN A 28 9.06 4.68 -13.94
CA ASN A 28 8.50 3.45 -13.40
C ASN A 28 7.98 2.65 -14.61
N PRO A 29 8.77 1.72 -15.18
CA PRO A 29 8.45 1.04 -16.43
C PRO A 29 7.32 0.00 -16.28
N CYS A 30 6.72 -0.10 -15.10
CA CYS A 30 5.64 -1.03 -14.78
C CYS A 30 4.42 -0.26 -14.32
N LEU A 31 3.27 -0.79 -14.68
CA LEU A 31 2.01 -0.45 -14.04
C LEU A 31 1.52 -1.67 -13.26
N TYR A 32 1.02 -1.44 -12.06
CA TYR A 32 0.42 -2.49 -11.25
C TYR A 32 -0.62 -1.88 -10.30
N ARG A 33 -1.57 -2.71 -9.85
CA ARG A 33 -2.56 -2.34 -8.85
C ARG A 33 -2.19 -2.96 -7.51
N TRP A 34 -2.47 -2.21 -6.45
CA TRP A 34 -2.45 -2.74 -5.10
C TRP A 34 -3.76 -3.46 -4.80
N SER A 35 -3.69 -4.43 -3.89
CA SER A 35 -4.86 -4.99 -3.23
C SER A 35 -5.54 -3.92 -2.37
N GLU A 36 -6.76 -4.23 -1.93
CA GLU A 36 -7.35 -3.53 -0.81
C GLU A 36 -6.41 -3.57 0.41
N TRP A 37 -6.51 -2.53 1.23
CA TRP A 37 -5.84 -2.50 2.53
C TRP A 37 -6.40 -3.59 3.44
N SER A 38 -5.52 -4.22 4.21
CA SER A 38 -5.93 -5.04 5.34
C SER A 38 -6.68 -4.20 6.37
N THR A 39 -7.40 -4.88 7.25
CA THR A 39 -7.82 -4.27 8.52
C THR A 39 -6.58 -3.84 9.31
N CYS A 40 -6.74 -2.82 10.14
CA CYS A 40 -5.70 -2.46 11.10
C CYS A 40 -5.41 -3.63 12.05
N SER A 41 -4.15 -3.79 12.42
CA SER A 41 -3.70 -4.83 13.36
C SER A 41 -4.29 -4.66 14.76
N ALA A 42 -4.69 -3.44 15.12
CA ALA A 42 -5.41 -3.14 16.36
C ALA A 42 -6.38 -1.97 16.16
N THR A 43 -7.44 -1.94 16.96
CA THR A 43 -8.43 -0.85 16.96
C THR A 43 -7.94 0.39 17.72
N CYS A 44 -6.97 0.23 18.63
CA CYS A 44 -6.35 1.31 19.39
C CYS A 44 -4.82 1.13 19.40
N LYS A 45 -4.11 2.25 19.56
CA LYS A 45 -2.70 2.22 19.93
C LYS A 45 -2.54 1.64 21.34
N SER A 46 -1.60 0.70 21.50
CA SER A 46 -1.32 0.06 22.80
C SER A 46 0.08 0.44 23.26
N GLY A 47 0.17 1.41 24.17
CA GLY A 47 1.44 1.99 24.61
C GLY A 47 2.21 2.59 23.42
N ASN A 48 3.45 2.12 23.23
CA ASN A 48 4.30 2.55 22.12
C ASN A 48 4.08 1.76 20.82
N VAL A 49 3.22 0.74 20.82
CA VAL A 49 2.98 -0.09 19.64
C VAL A 49 1.91 0.56 18.77
N GLU A 50 2.33 1.01 17.58
CA GLU A 50 1.43 1.60 16.60
C GLU A 50 0.72 0.52 15.79
N PRO A 51 -0.62 0.60 15.67
CA PRO A 51 -1.35 -0.27 14.77
C PRO A 51 -0.93 0.02 13.33
N HIS A 52 -0.94 -1.01 12.51
CA HIS A 52 -0.59 -0.88 11.10
C HIS A 52 -1.55 -1.69 10.25
N ARG A 53 -1.59 -1.34 8.97
CA ARG A 53 -2.27 -2.10 7.94
C ARG A 53 -1.35 -2.28 6.75
N THR A 54 -1.61 -3.33 5.99
CA THR A 54 -0.77 -3.70 4.86
C THR A 54 -1.60 -3.88 3.60
N ARG A 55 -0.96 -3.76 2.45
CA ARG A 55 -1.52 -4.18 1.16
C ARG A 55 -0.40 -4.73 0.30
N ARG A 56 -0.76 -5.53 -0.70
CA ARG A 56 0.20 -6.19 -1.60
C ARG A 56 -0.12 -5.89 -3.06
N VAL A 57 0.84 -6.06 -3.95
CA VAL A 57 0.57 -5.94 -5.39
C VAL A 57 -0.31 -7.10 -5.86
N LEU A 58 -1.31 -6.80 -6.70
CA LEU A 58 -2.11 -7.80 -7.38
C LEU A 58 -1.32 -8.33 -8.58
N ARG A 59 -0.90 -9.59 -8.53
CA ARG A 59 -0.02 -10.22 -9.54
C ARG A 59 -0.58 -10.11 -10.95
N ASP A 60 -1.88 -10.36 -11.11
CA ASP A 60 -2.56 -10.34 -12.41
C ASP A 60 -2.74 -8.94 -12.99
N SER A 61 -2.38 -7.90 -12.24
CA SER A 61 -2.43 -6.51 -12.70
C SER A 61 -1.09 -5.94 -13.16
N ILE A 62 -0.01 -6.73 -13.06
CA ILE A 62 1.33 -6.27 -13.41
C ILE A 62 1.47 -6.20 -14.93
N LEU A 63 1.69 -5.00 -15.44
CA LEU A 63 1.97 -4.71 -16.85
C LEU A 63 3.41 -4.23 -16.97
N TYR A 64 4.19 -4.94 -17.78
CA TYR A 64 5.57 -4.60 -18.09
C TYR A 64 5.63 -3.76 -19.36
N SER A 65 6.48 -2.74 -19.38
CA SER A 65 6.86 -2.05 -20.61
C SER A 65 7.48 -3.03 -21.61
N ARG A 66 7.26 -2.80 -22.91
CA ARG A 66 7.83 -3.59 -24.01
C ARG A 66 8.93 -2.80 -24.69
N GLY A 67 9.98 -3.48 -25.16
CA GLY A 67 11.09 -2.83 -25.89
C GLY A 67 12.23 -2.40 -24.97
N ASN A 68 12.91 -1.33 -25.31
CA ASN A 68 14.19 -0.93 -24.68
C ASN A 68 14.02 0.06 -23.50
N TYR A 69 12.93 -0.04 -22.76
CA TYR A 69 12.72 0.78 -21.56
C TYR A 69 13.51 0.22 -20.36
N SER A 70 13.63 1.03 -19.32
CA SER A 70 14.15 0.58 -18.03
C SER A 70 13.41 -0.68 -17.56
N LYS A 71 14.12 -1.57 -16.88
CA LYS A 71 13.51 -2.79 -16.35
C LYS A 71 12.73 -2.47 -15.09
N CYS A 72 11.60 -3.14 -14.94
CA CYS A 72 10.86 -3.17 -13.69
C CYS A 72 11.72 -3.62 -12.52
N PRO A 73 11.49 -3.07 -11.30
CA PRO A 73 12.01 -3.66 -10.09
C PRO A 73 11.75 -5.18 -10.07
N LYS A 74 12.75 -5.94 -9.62
CA LYS A 74 12.57 -7.39 -9.42
C LYS A 74 11.62 -7.60 -8.25
N ASN A 75 10.82 -8.66 -8.30
CA ASN A 75 9.93 -9.08 -7.21
C ASN A 75 8.81 -8.08 -6.88
N ILE A 76 8.27 -7.36 -7.88
CA ILE A 76 7.12 -6.45 -7.70
C ILE A 76 5.93 -7.18 -7.08
N GLU A 77 5.73 -8.44 -7.45
CA GLU A 77 4.69 -9.32 -6.93
C GLU A 77 4.79 -9.60 -5.43
N ASN A 78 5.93 -9.30 -4.81
CA ASN A 78 6.20 -9.46 -3.39
C ASN A 78 6.27 -8.12 -2.64
N LEU A 79 5.98 -7.00 -3.31
CA LEU A 79 5.93 -5.70 -2.64
C LEU A 79 4.75 -5.65 -1.69
N ILE A 80 5.06 -5.23 -0.46
CA ILE A 80 4.10 -5.00 0.61
C ILE A 80 4.26 -3.55 1.05
N ASP A 81 3.16 -2.81 1.02
CA ASP A 81 3.08 -1.46 1.54
C ASP A 81 2.48 -1.52 2.94
N THR A 82 3.16 -0.92 3.91
CA THR A 82 2.79 -0.94 5.34
C THR A 82 2.70 0.49 5.83
N ILE A 83 1.54 0.87 6.35
CA ILE A 83 1.31 2.21 6.89
C ILE A 83 0.71 2.13 8.30
N PRO A 84 1.03 3.09 9.17
CA PRO A 84 0.35 3.19 10.46
C PRO A 84 -1.13 3.51 10.28
N CYS A 85 -1.93 3.09 11.25
CA CYS A 85 -3.34 3.43 11.34
C CYS A 85 -3.81 3.45 12.80
N ASN A 86 -5.01 3.98 13.07
CA ASN A 86 -5.56 4.08 14.43
C ASN A 86 -4.56 4.68 15.44
N LEU A 87 -3.88 5.76 15.03
CA LEU A 87 -2.84 6.43 15.82
C LEU A 87 -3.39 7.25 17.00
N TYR A 88 -4.70 7.50 17.02
CA TYR A 88 -5.40 8.23 18.07
C TYR A 88 -6.07 7.27 19.05
N LEU A 89 -6.14 7.69 20.32
CA LEU A 89 -6.74 6.95 21.45
C LEU A 89 -8.24 7.23 21.57
#